data_AF-A0A804KPF3-F1
#
_entry.id   AF-A0A804KPF3-F1
#
_cell.length_a   1.000
_cell.length_b   1.000
_cell.length_c   1.000
_cell.angle_alpha   90.00
_cell.angle_beta   90.00
_cell.angle_gamma   90.00
#
_symmetry.space_group_name_H-M   'P 1'
#
loop_
_entity.id
_entity.type
_entity.pdbx_description
1 polymer ?
#
loop_
_entity_poly.entity_id
_entity_poly.type
_entity_poly.pdbx_seq_one_letter_code
_entity_poly.pdbx_strand_id
1 'polypeptide(L)'
;MRGAAKKAASEELERRSQYLSSLVQRTKIMGDNAAAAADHDKKEVVEATAAKPERREQLRQWSQQRMQEKEVVEESREKKKGVGDGDRCVGDVRDPPQGQQQQQQKEEEMNVKVRAADMSLALQKHAFRCARETLTSMPKLESKRLALALKKEFDSTYGPAWHCIVGTSFGSYVTHSLGGFLYFSIDKVYILLFRTAVEPVDR
;
A
#
# COMPACT_ATOMS: atom_id res chain seq x y z
N MET A 1 22.02 9.42 56.18
CA MET A 1 22.11 8.78 54.85
C MET A 1 21.28 9.45 53.73
N ARG A 2 20.25 10.28 53.99
CA ARG A 2 19.42 10.91 52.93
C ARG A 2 20.06 12.08 52.14
N GLY A 3 21.15 12.67 52.62
CA GLY A 3 21.81 13.81 51.97
C GLY A 3 22.69 13.44 50.77
N ALA A 4 23.38 12.29 50.84
CA ALA A 4 24.33 11.87 49.80
C ALA A 4 23.64 11.51 48.47
N ALA A 5 22.46 10.86 48.53
CA ALA A 5 21.69 10.50 47.34
C ALA A 5 21.15 11.72 46.58
N LYS A 6 20.75 12.79 47.30
CA LYS A 6 20.31 14.04 46.66
C LYS A 6 21.46 14.76 45.98
N LYS A 7 22.66 14.71 46.55
CA LYS A 7 23.86 15.30 45.96
C LYS A 7 24.27 14.59 44.67
N ALA A 8 24.28 13.26 44.67
CA ALA A 8 24.60 12.47 43.48
C ALA A 8 23.60 12.71 42.33
N ALA A 9 22.30 12.84 42.64
CA ALA A 9 21.29 13.17 41.64
C ALA A 9 21.46 14.58 41.05
N SER A 10 21.85 15.56 41.88
CA SER A 10 22.14 16.92 41.44
C SER A 10 23.39 16.98 40.54
N GLU A 11 24.45 16.28 40.93
CA GLU A 11 25.71 16.20 40.17
C GLU A 11 25.50 15.54 38.80
N GLU A 12 24.66 14.49 38.72
CA GLU A 12 24.31 13.84 37.45
C GLU A 12 23.47 14.74 36.53
N LEU A 13 22.52 15.49 37.09
CA LEU A 13 21.71 16.44 36.33
C LEU A 13 22.57 17.57 35.74
N GLU A 14 23.53 18.07 36.52
CA GLU A 14 24.44 19.11 36.08
C GLU A 14 25.38 18.62 34.98
N ARG A 15 25.89 17.38 35.08
CA ARG A 15 26.65 16.73 34.00
C ARG A 15 25.85 16.61 32.70
N ARG A 16 24.57 16.23 32.79
CA ARG A 16 23.69 16.13 31.61
C ARG A 16 23.39 17.50 31.00
N SER A 17 23.19 18.52 31.83
CA SER A 17 22.97 19.91 31.38
C SER A 17 24.19 20.45 30.61
N GLN A 18 25.39 20.22 31.13
CA GLN A 18 26.65 20.62 30.48
C GLN A 18 26.88 19.89 29.16
N TYR A 19 26.59 18.59 29.10
CA TYR A 19 26.71 17.80 27.87
C TYR A 19 25.75 18.30 26.77
N LEU A 20 24.48 18.53 27.11
CA LEU A 20 23.50 19.05 26.16
C LEU A 20 23.87 20.46 25.69
N SER A 21 24.37 21.32 26.58
CA SER A 21 24.85 22.66 26.21
C SER A 21 26.04 22.58 25.25
N SER A 22 26.98 21.64 25.46
CA SER A 22 28.10 21.40 24.55
C SER A 22 27.66 20.87 23.18
N LEU A 23 26.65 19.98 23.13
CA LEU A 23 26.09 19.50 21.87
C LEU A 23 25.43 20.63 21.07
N VAL A 24 24.66 21.49 21.74
CA VAL A 24 24.03 22.66 21.11
C VAL A 24 25.06 23.68 20.63
N GLN A 25 26.14 23.91 21.40
CA GLN A 25 27.24 24.76 20.95
C GLN A 25 27.97 24.16 19.74
N ARG A 26 28.21 22.84 19.71
CA ARG A 26 28.83 22.17 18.56
C ARG A 26 27.96 22.25 17.31
N THR A 27 26.65 22.02 17.41
CA THR A 27 25.76 22.15 16.25
C THR A 27 25.68 23.59 15.74
N LYS A 28 25.76 24.59 16.63
CA LYS A 28 25.84 26.00 16.25
C LYS A 28 27.15 26.34 15.52
N ILE A 29 28.29 25.87 16.05
CA ILE A 29 29.62 26.08 15.43
C ILE A 29 29.71 25.34 14.07
N MET A 30 29.10 24.17 13.94
CA MET A 30 29.02 23.44 12.66
C MET A 30 28.09 24.12 11.64
N GLY A 31 27.09 24.88 12.09
CA GLY A 31 26.23 25.70 11.23
C GLY A 31 26.93 26.94 10.68
N ASP A 32 27.78 27.58 11.48
CA ASP A 32 28.46 28.81 11.10
C ASP A 32 29.69 28.53 10.19
N ASN A 33 30.39 27.40 10.37
CA ASN A 33 31.53 27.01 9.51
C ASN A 33 31.14 26.47 8.13
N ALA A 34 29.89 26.04 7.93
CA ALA A 34 29.39 25.64 6.61
C ALA A 34 29.09 26.85 5.70
N ALA A 35 28.89 28.04 6.28
CA ALA A 35 28.57 29.26 5.54
C ALA A 35 29.81 29.95 4.94
N ALA A 36 31.02 29.68 5.46
CA ALA A 36 32.26 30.32 5.01
C ALA A 36 32.96 29.60 3.82
N ALA A 37 32.50 28.42 3.43
CA ALA A 37 33.17 27.58 2.41
C ALA A 37 32.48 27.59 1.02
N ALA A 38 31.51 28.47 0.78
CA ALA A 38 30.76 28.51 -0.48
C ALA A 38 30.71 29.93 -1.08
N ASP A 39 31.85 30.39 -1.61
CA ASP A 39 31.95 31.66 -2.38
C ASP A 39 32.34 31.46 -3.87
N HIS A 40 32.33 30.24 -4.40
CA HIS A 40 32.45 30.06 -5.85
C HIS A 40 31.35 29.12 -6.35
N ASP A 41 30.63 29.60 -7.36
CA ASP A 41 29.59 28.92 -8.13
C ASP A 41 28.14 29.03 -7.63
N LYS A 42 27.64 30.29 -7.55
CA LYS A 42 26.20 30.58 -7.57
C LYS A 42 25.81 31.20 -8.91
N LYS A 43 25.64 30.37 -9.92
CA LYS A 43 24.82 30.74 -11.08
C LYS A 43 24.04 29.58 -11.69
N GLU A 44 23.55 28.63 -10.90
CA GLU A 44 22.55 27.68 -11.40
C GLU A 44 21.72 26.95 -10.33
N VAL A 45 21.46 27.51 -9.15
CA VAL A 45 20.58 26.82 -8.18
C VAL A 45 19.79 27.82 -7.35
N VAL A 46 18.86 28.53 -7.98
CA VAL A 46 17.77 29.23 -7.27
C VAL A 46 16.43 28.73 -7.79
N GLU A 47 16.28 27.41 -7.94
CA GLU A 47 15.01 26.80 -8.33
C GLU A 47 14.86 25.37 -7.79
N ALA A 48 15.15 25.17 -6.49
CA ALA A 48 15.08 23.82 -5.89
C ALA A 48 14.46 23.77 -4.48
N THR A 49 13.71 24.80 -4.07
CA THR A 49 12.91 24.78 -2.83
C THR A 49 11.48 25.24 -3.07
N ALA A 50 10.85 24.71 -4.12
CA ALA A 50 9.40 24.63 -4.21
C ALA A 50 9.07 23.24 -4.72
N ALA A 51 8.24 22.49 -3.99
CA ALA A 51 7.64 21.28 -4.52
C ALA A 51 7.03 21.62 -5.89
N LYS A 52 7.56 21.02 -6.97
CA LYS A 52 7.11 21.22 -8.35
C LYS A 52 5.59 21.35 -8.39
N PRO A 53 5.03 22.43 -8.98
CA PRO A 53 3.58 22.70 -8.96
C PRO A 53 2.75 21.53 -9.51
N GLU A 54 3.32 20.75 -10.43
CA GLU A 54 2.73 19.54 -11.00
C GLU A 54 2.34 18.49 -9.96
N ARG A 55 3.13 18.27 -8.91
CA ARG A 55 2.85 17.24 -7.90
C ARG A 55 1.69 17.66 -6.97
N ARG A 56 1.53 18.97 -6.73
CA ARG A 56 0.39 19.53 -5.99
C ARG A 56 -0.89 19.47 -6.81
N GLU A 57 -0.79 19.66 -8.12
CA GLU A 57 -1.92 19.58 -9.03
C GLU A 57 -2.38 18.14 -9.24
N GLN A 58 -1.45 17.19 -9.41
CA GLN A 58 -1.74 15.75 -9.46
C GLN A 58 -2.45 15.25 -8.20
N LEU A 59 -2.06 15.73 -7.01
CA LEU A 59 -2.72 15.36 -5.76
C LEU A 59 -4.14 15.96 -5.65
N ARG A 60 -4.37 17.16 -6.21
CA ARG A 60 -5.70 17.77 -6.29
C ARG A 60 -6.60 17.03 -7.27
N GLN A 61 -6.07 16.64 -8.43
CA GLN A 61 -6.79 15.82 -9.41
C GLN A 61 -7.15 14.46 -8.82
N TRP A 62 -6.22 13.79 -8.14
CA TRP A 62 -6.46 12.53 -7.43
C TRP A 62 -7.53 12.67 -6.33
N SER A 63 -7.54 13.79 -5.60
CA SER A 63 -8.57 14.09 -4.60
C SER A 63 -9.95 14.36 -5.22
N GLN A 64 -10.02 15.04 -6.36
CA GLN A 64 -11.28 15.33 -7.06
C GLN A 64 -11.88 14.06 -7.68
N GLN A 65 -11.04 13.20 -8.25
CA GLN A 65 -11.46 11.92 -8.83
C GLN A 65 -12.02 10.96 -7.75
N ARG A 66 -11.40 10.92 -6.56
CA ARG A 66 -11.92 10.18 -5.40
C ARG A 66 -13.25 10.70 -4.86
N MET A 67 -13.56 11.98 -5.05
CA MET A 67 -14.83 12.56 -4.62
C MET A 67 -15.95 12.19 -5.61
N GLN A 68 -15.68 12.22 -6.92
CA GLN A 68 -16.65 11.77 -7.94
C GLN A 68 -16.95 10.27 -7.85
N GLU A 69 -15.95 9.41 -7.59
CA GLU A 69 -16.19 7.97 -7.38
C GLU A 69 -17.06 7.70 -6.15
N LYS A 70 -16.98 8.55 -5.11
CA LYS A 70 -17.84 8.42 -3.92
C LYS A 70 -19.28 8.85 -4.19
N GLU A 71 -19.51 9.87 -5.00
CA GLU A 71 -20.86 10.29 -5.42
C GLU A 71 -21.54 9.23 -6.32
N VAL A 72 -20.82 8.65 -7.29
CA VAL A 72 -21.37 7.62 -8.19
C VAL A 72 -21.78 6.34 -7.43
N VAL A 73 -21.05 5.99 -6.36
CA VAL A 73 -21.35 4.84 -5.50
C VAL A 73 -22.57 5.10 -4.60
N GLU A 74 -22.77 6.33 -4.11
CA GLU A 74 -23.98 6.74 -3.39
C GLU A 74 -25.22 6.72 -4.29
N GLU A 75 -25.13 7.26 -5.51
CA GLU A 75 -26.23 7.31 -6.48
C GLU A 75 -26.70 5.90 -6.91
N SER A 76 -25.76 4.96 -7.08
CA SER A 76 -26.09 3.55 -7.37
C SER A 76 -26.76 2.83 -6.21
N ARG A 77 -26.59 3.31 -4.97
CA ARG A 77 -27.17 2.71 -3.76
C ARG A 77 -28.61 3.18 -3.52
N GLU A 78 -28.94 4.40 -3.92
CA GLU A 78 -30.28 4.96 -3.75
C GLU A 78 -31.30 4.36 -4.72
N LYS A 79 -30.86 3.94 -5.92
CA LYS A 79 -31.72 3.30 -6.94
C LYS A 79 -32.22 1.89 -6.59
N LYS A 80 -31.73 1.26 -5.51
CA LYS A 80 -32.13 -0.11 -5.08
C LYS A 80 -33.21 -0.15 -3.99
N LYS A 81 -33.76 0.98 -3.56
CA LYS A 81 -34.87 1.03 -2.58
C LYS A 81 -36.17 1.50 -3.24
N GLY A 82 -36.96 0.56 -3.76
CA GLY A 82 -38.32 0.78 -4.24
C GLY A 82 -39.10 -0.53 -4.44
N VAL A 83 -39.82 -0.91 -3.37
CA VAL A 83 -41.19 -1.52 -3.26
C VAL A 83 -41.77 -2.22 -4.51
N GLY A 84 -42.45 -3.38 -4.50
CA GLY A 84 -43.07 -4.24 -3.47
C GLY A 84 -44.38 -4.87 -4.02
N ASP A 85 -44.67 -6.11 -3.61
CA ASP A 85 -45.99 -6.78 -3.38
C ASP A 85 -47.05 -7.08 -4.50
N GLY A 86 -47.72 -8.24 -4.35
CA GLY A 86 -48.93 -8.74 -5.04
C GLY A 86 -48.69 -9.65 -6.27
N ASP A 87 -49.42 -10.74 -6.57
CA ASP A 87 -50.51 -11.49 -5.96
C ASP A 87 -50.60 -12.85 -6.72
N ARG A 88 -51.26 -13.85 -6.14
CA ARG A 88 -51.42 -15.24 -6.63
C ARG A 88 -52.22 -15.36 -7.93
N CYS A 89 -51.83 -16.29 -8.80
CA CYS A 89 -52.74 -17.06 -9.66
C CYS A 89 -52.23 -18.52 -9.75
N VAL A 90 -53.12 -19.47 -9.48
CA VAL A 90 -52.94 -20.93 -9.63
C VAL A 90 -53.46 -21.33 -11.01
N GLY A 91 -52.73 -22.21 -11.73
CA GLY A 91 -53.24 -22.83 -12.96
C GLY A 91 -52.21 -23.66 -13.75
N ASP A 92 -52.29 -24.98 -13.54
CA ASP A 92 -52.02 -26.13 -14.44
C ASP A 92 -50.71 -26.34 -15.25
N VAL A 93 -49.94 -27.34 -14.78
CA VAL A 93 -49.48 -28.58 -15.47
C VAL A 93 -48.70 -28.48 -16.80
N ARG A 94 -47.36 -28.70 -16.74
CA ARG A 94 -46.58 -29.77 -17.44
C ARG A 94 -45.05 -29.56 -17.31
N ASP A 95 -44.36 -30.54 -16.71
CA ASP A 95 -42.90 -30.81 -16.80
C ASP A 95 -42.64 -31.87 -17.90
N PRO A 96 -41.38 -32.21 -18.34
CA PRO A 96 -40.07 -31.51 -18.45
C PRO A 96 -39.42 -31.80 -19.88
N PRO A 97 -38.08 -31.70 -20.22
CA PRO A 97 -36.88 -31.49 -19.39
C PRO A 97 -35.69 -30.62 -19.91
N GLN A 98 -34.82 -30.30 -18.93
CA GLN A 98 -33.34 -30.19 -18.97
C GLN A 98 -32.62 -28.89 -19.44
N GLY A 99 -32.07 -28.18 -18.44
CA GLY A 99 -30.61 -28.10 -18.32
C GLY A 99 -29.95 -26.78 -18.67
N GLN A 100 -30.15 -25.72 -17.88
CA GLN A 100 -29.15 -24.65 -17.76
C GLN A 100 -28.93 -24.32 -16.28
N GLN A 101 -27.87 -24.95 -15.77
CA GLN A 101 -27.39 -24.83 -14.41
C GLN A 101 -26.82 -23.43 -14.16
N GLN A 102 -27.40 -22.76 -13.16
CA GLN A 102 -26.73 -22.00 -12.11
C GLN A 102 -25.22 -21.81 -12.28
N GLN A 103 -24.81 -20.63 -12.75
CA GLN A 103 -23.47 -20.12 -12.45
C GLN A 103 -23.48 -18.59 -12.26
N GLN A 104 -24.45 -18.10 -11.48
CA GLN A 104 -24.20 -16.93 -10.66
C GLN A 104 -23.26 -17.36 -9.54
N GLN A 105 -21.98 -17.43 -9.88
CA GLN A 105 -20.91 -17.50 -8.90
C GLN A 105 -21.10 -16.30 -7.99
N LYS A 106 -21.51 -16.59 -6.75
CA LYS A 106 -21.41 -15.67 -5.63
C LYS A 106 -19.92 -15.33 -5.52
N GLU A 107 -19.47 -14.33 -6.28
CA GLU A 107 -18.26 -13.59 -5.95
C GLU A 107 -18.53 -13.07 -4.55
N GLU A 108 -18.14 -13.85 -3.54
CA GLU A 108 -17.91 -13.26 -2.23
C GLU A 108 -16.89 -12.16 -2.52
N GLU A 109 -17.36 -10.92 -2.44
CA GLU A 109 -16.62 -9.70 -2.61
C GLU A 109 -15.60 -9.64 -1.46
N MET A 110 -14.57 -10.47 -1.56
CA MET A 110 -13.36 -10.33 -0.79
C MET A 110 -12.89 -8.89 -1.02
N ASN A 111 -12.94 -8.08 0.03
CA ASN A 111 -12.86 -6.63 -0.09
C ASN A 111 -11.41 -6.24 -0.34
N VAL A 112 -11.04 -6.12 -1.62
CA VAL A 112 -9.72 -5.70 -2.06
C VAL A 112 -9.54 -4.20 -1.80
N LYS A 113 -8.53 -3.85 -1.02
CA LYS A 113 -8.14 -2.45 -0.75
C LYS A 113 -6.72 -2.22 -1.20
N VAL A 114 -6.55 -1.41 -2.24
CA VAL A 114 -5.23 -0.97 -2.70
C VAL A 114 -4.68 0.07 -1.73
N ARG A 115 -3.43 -0.12 -1.28
CA ARG A 115 -2.73 0.77 -0.37
C ARG A 115 -1.71 1.62 -1.11
N ALA A 116 -0.98 1.02 -2.05
CA ALA A 116 -0.09 1.69 -2.98
C ALA A 116 0.10 0.82 -4.22
N ALA A 117 0.29 1.44 -5.39
CA ALA A 117 0.53 0.73 -6.64
C ALA A 117 1.39 1.56 -7.58
N ASP A 118 2.33 0.91 -8.24
CA ASP A 118 3.08 1.37 -9.40
C ASP A 118 3.07 0.23 -10.42
N MET A 119 1.91 0.05 -11.07
CA MET A 119 1.68 -0.87 -12.19
C MET A 119 0.32 -0.61 -12.84
N SER A 120 0.11 -1.08 -14.07
CA SER A 120 -1.14 -0.88 -14.81
C SER A 120 -2.34 -1.55 -14.12
N LEU A 121 -3.55 -1.00 -14.32
CA LEU A 121 -4.77 -1.54 -13.72
C LEU A 121 -5.06 -2.98 -14.18
N ALA A 122 -4.67 -3.34 -15.41
CA ALA A 122 -4.78 -4.70 -15.91
C ALA A 122 -3.93 -5.67 -15.08
N LEU A 123 -2.70 -5.28 -14.75
CA LEU A 123 -1.79 -6.09 -13.94
C LEU A 123 -2.28 -6.19 -12.48
N GLN A 124 -2.82 -5.11 -11.92
CA GLN A 124 -3.46 -5.11 -10.61
C GLN A 124 -4.65 -6.09 -10.56
N LYS A 125 -5.52 -6.04 -11.57
CA LYS A 125 -6.67 -6.95 -11.68
C LYS A 125 -6.21 -8.42 -11.76
N HIS A 126 -5.13 -8.71 -12.48
CA HIS A 126 -4.54 -10.07 -12.51
C HIS A 126 -4.07 -10.50 -11.13
N ALA A 127 -3.34 -9.64 -10.41
CA ALA A 127 -2.89 -9.91 -9.04
C ALA A 127 -4.07 -10.20 -8.10
N PHE A 128 -5.15 -9.40 -8.18
CA PHE A 128 -6.34 -9.59 -7.35
C PHE A 128 -7.04 -10.91 -7.63
N ARG A 129 -7.22 -11.28 -8.92
CA ARG A 129 -7.83 -12.56 -9.29
C ARG A 129 -7.00 -13.73 -8.77
N CYS A 130 -5.69 -13.74 -9.06
CA CYS A 130 -4.80 -14.80 -8.61
C CYS A 130 -4.80 -14.95 -7.07
N ALA A 131 -4.78 -13.83 -6.34
CA ALA A 131 -4.84 -13.85 -4.89
C ALA A 131 -6.18 -14.39 -4.35
N ARG A 132 -7.31 -13.97 -4.95
CA ARG A 132 -8.65 -14.46 -4.60
C ARG A 132 -8.78 -15.96 -4.86
N GLU A 133 -8.43 -16.42 -6.05
CA GLU A 133 -8.48 -17.84 -6.43
C GLU A 133 -7.65 -18.70 -5.48
N THR A 134 -6.44 -18.24 -5.16
CA THR A 134 -5.56 -18.95 -4.22
C THR A 134 -6.19 -18.99 -2.82
N LEU A 135 -6.76 -17.89 -2.33
CA LEU A 135 -7.43 -17.84 -1.02
C LEU A 135 -8.70 -18.70 -0.98
N THR A 136 -9.51 -18.72 -2.04
CA THR A 136 -10.71 -19.56 -2.14
C THR A 136 -10.35 -21.05 -2.17
N SER A 137 -9.22 -21.42 -2.79
CA SER A 137 -8.75 -22.81 -2.83
C SER A 137 -8.26 -23.35 -1.48
N MET A 138 -8.03 -22.47 -0.50
CA MET A 138 -7.43 -22.82 0.80
C MET A 138 -8.41 -22.53 1.95
N PRO A 139 -8.92 -23.55 2.66
CA PRO A 139 -9.86 -23.35 3.77
C PRO A 139 -9.24 -22.65 4.98
N LYS A 140 -7.90 -22.64 5.08
CA LYS A 140 -7.14 -21.90 6.09
C LYS A 140 -6.12 -21.00 5.38
N LEU A 141 -5.94 -19.80 5.90
CA LEU A 141 -4.94 -18.87 5.38
C LEU A 141 -3.53 -19.44 5.58
N GLU A 142 -2.87 -19.80 4.48
CA GLU A 142 -1.47 -20.22 4.48
C GLU A 142 -0.62 -19.19 3.72
N SER A 143 -0.09 -18.20 4.46
CA SER A 143 0.63 -17.04 3.88
C SER A 143 1.77 -17.44 2.94
N LYS A 144 2.50 -18.50 3.29
CA LYS A 144 3.62 -19.02 2.50
C LYS A 144 3.15 -19.52 1.13
N ARG A 145 2.04 -20.26 1.09
CA ARG A 145 1.48 -20.80 -0.15
C ARG A 145 0.92 -19.69 -1.03
N LEU A 146 0.23 -18.71 -0.46
CA LEU A 146 -0.25 -17.54 -1.21
C LEU A 146 0.92 -16.73 -1.82
N ALA A 147 1.95 -16.46 -1.04
CA ALA A 147 3.13 -15.73 -1.52
C ALA A 147 3.84 -16.49 -2.66
N LEU A 148 4.00 -17.81 -2.50
CA LEU A 148 4.61 -18.65 -3.52
C LEU A 148 3.79 -18.71 -4.81
N ALA A 149 2.46 -18.82 -4.70
CA ALA A 149 1.57 -18.86 -5.87
C ALA A 149 1.67 -17.57 -6.68
N LEU A 150 1.54 -16.41 -6.02
CA LEU A 150 1.65 -15.11 -6.67
C LEU A 150 3.03 -14.89 -7.31
N LYS A 151 4.12 -15.23 -6.59
CA LYS A 151 5.47 -15.12 -7.14
C LYS A 151 5.64 -15.99 -8.39
N LYS A 152 5.22 -17.26 -8.34
CA LYS A 152 5.34 -18.18 -9.47
C LYS A 152 4.55 -17.72 -10.69
N GLU A 153 3.31 -17.29 -10.47
CA GLU A 153 2.43 -16.78 -11.53
C GLU A 153 3.07 -15.57 -12.24
N PHE A 154 3.58 -14.62 -11.46
CA PHE A 154 4.16 -13.40 -12.01
C PHE A 154 5.55 -13.61 -12.61
N ASP A 155 6.41 -14.44 -12.01
CA ASP A 155 7.70 -14.83 -12.59
C ASP A 155 7.49 -15.52 -13.95
N SER A 156 6.50 -16.40 -14.08
CA SER A 156 6.21 -17.11 -15.32
C SER A 156 5.57 -16.22 -16.38
N THR A 157 4.69 -15.30 -15.99
CA THR A 157 3.90 -14.49 -16.95
C THR A 157 4.62 -13.23 -17.40
N TYR A 158 5.37 -12.59 -16.49
CA TYR A 158 5.98 -11.27 -16.70
C TYR A 158 7.51 -11.26 -16.59
N GLY A 159 8.10 -12.45 -16.39
CA GLY A 159 9.53 -12.64 -16.24
C GLY A 159 10.03 -12.38 -14.81
N PRO A 160 11.11 -13.06 -14.39
CA PRO A 160 11.72 -12.85 -13.07
C PRO A 160 12.38 -11.47 -12.93
N ALA A 161 12.66 -10.95 -11.73
CA ALA A 161 12.42 -11.58 -10.43
C ALA A 161 11.35 -10.83 -9.62
N TRP A 162 10.20 -11.48 -9.42
CA TRP A 162 9.12 -11.03 -8.55
C TRP A 162 9.31 -11.52 -7.12
N HIS A 163 8.88 -10.72 -6.18
CA HIS A 163 8.89 -11.02 -4.75
C HIS A 163 7.50 -10.77 -4.20
N CYS A 164 7.06 -11.63 -3.29
CA CYS A 164 5.76 -11.50 -2.65
C CYS A 164 5.89 -11.70 -1.14
N ILE A 165 5.35 -10.76 -0.37
CA ILE A 165 5.28 -10.80 1.09
C ILE A 165 3.81 -10.79 1.47
N VAL A 166 3.41 -11.74 2.32
CA VAL A 166 2.04 -11.92 2.79
C VAL A 166 2.02 -12.03 4.30
N GLY A 167 1.15 -11.27 4.96
CA GLY A 167 1.00 -11.34 6.41
C GLY A 167 -0.19 -10.53 6.92
N THR A 168 -0.50 -10.65 8.21
CA THR A 168 -1.53 -9.82 8.88
C THR A 168 -0.99 -8.45 9.30
N SER A 169 0.33 -8.32 9.44
CA SER A 169 1.05 -7.08 9.68
C SER A 169 2.52 -7.26 9.29
N PHE A 170 3.09 -6.29 8.59
CA PHE A 170 4.52 -6.23 8.29
C PHE A 170 4.93 -4.78 7.97
N GLY A 171 6.20 -4.47 8.20
CA GLY A 171 6.84 -3.26 7.67
C GLY A 171 7.77 -3.64 6.52
N SER A 172 7.86 -2.80 5.50
CA SER A 172 8.73 -3.01 4.35
C SER A 172 9.39 -1.71 3.89
N TYR A 173 10.68 -1.76 3.61
CA TYR A 173 11.42 -0.71 2.91
C TYR A 173 12.15 -1.38 1.75
N VAL A 174 11.60 -1.27 0.54
CA VAL A 174 12.07 -2.01 -0.64
C VAL A 174 12.32 -1.09 -1.82
N THR A 175 13.39 -1.35 -2.54
CA THR A 175 13.61 -0.79 -3.88
C THR A 175 13.01 -1.76 -4.89
N HIS A 176 12.21 -1.22 -5.81
CA HIS A 176 11.51 -1.99 -6.84
C HIS A 176 11.72 -1.36 -8.21
N SER A 177 11.58 -2.16 -9.26
CA SER A 177 11.57 -1.68 -10.63
C SER A 177 10.26 -0.94 -10.94
N LEU A 178 10.34 0.08 -11.79
CA LEU A 178 9.18 0.85 -12.24
C LEU A 178 8.10 -0.06 -12.86
N GLY A 179 6.84 0.27 -12.58
CA GLY A 179 5.67 -0.43 -13.10
C GLY A 179 5.51 -1.87 -12.56
N GLY A 180 6.27 -2.23 -11.52
CA GLY A 180 6.31 -3.57 -10.96
C GLY A 180 6.00 -3.64 -9.47
N PHE A 181 5.22 -2.72 -8.89
CA PHE A 181 4.94 -2.70 -7.45
C PHE A 181 3.45 -2.62 -7.13
N LEU A 182 3.00 -3.42 -6.15
CA LEU A 182 1.64 -3.43 -5.68
C LEU A 182 1.56 -3.81 -4.20
N TYR A 183 0.96 -2.94 -3.40
CA TYR A 183 0.63 -3.18 -2.01
C TYR A 183 -0.89 -3.07 -1.81
N PHE A 184 -1.51 -4.17 -1.41
CA PHE A 184 -2.95 -4.25 -1.21
C PHE A 184 -3.30 -5.17 -0.06
N SER A 185 -4.56 -5.14 0.36
CA SER A 185 -5.09 -6.08 1.33
C SER A 185 -6.36 -6.72 0.81
N ILE A 186 -6.54 -8.00 1.13
CA ILE A 186 -7.81 -8.70 1.01
C ILE A 186 -8.27 -9.07 2.41
N ASP A 187 -9.39 -8.51 2.85
CA ASP A 187 -9.92 -8.62 4.22
C ASP A 187 -8.90 -8.21 5.28
N LYS A 188 -8.28 -9.17 5.98
CA LYS A 188 -7.27 -8.96 7.03
C LYS A 188 -5.86 -9.37 6.61
N VAL A 189 -5.69 -9.76 5.34
CA VAL A 189 -4.41 -10.22 4.79
C VAL A 189 -3.82 -9.12 3.95
N TYR A 190 -2.60 -8.71 4.27
CA TYR A 190 -1.82 -7.76 3.51
C TYR A 190 -0.89 -8.50 2.57
N ILE A 191 -0.78 -8.00 1.33
CA ILE A 191 -0.01 -8.60 0.24
C ILE A 191 0.80 -7.49 -0.40
N LEU A 192 2.12 -7.67 -0.42
CA LEU A 192 3.08 -6.80 -1.09
C LEU A 192 3.78 -7.59 -2.18
N LEU A 193 3.51 -7.25 -3.44
CA LEU A 193 4.07 -7.87 -4.64
C LEU A 193 4.94 -6.84 -5.36
N PHE A 194 6.21 -7.16 -5.60
CA PHE A 194 7.11 -6.23 -6.27
C PHE A 194 8.17 -6.93 -7.14
N ARG A 195 8.58 -6.30 -8.23
CA ARG A 195 9.66 -6.75 -9.11
C ARG A 195 10.97 -6.04 -8.77
N THR A 196 12.08 -6.78 -8.79
CA THR A 196 13.43 -6.22 -8.68
C THR A 196 14.17 -6.34 -9.99
N ALA A 197 15.09 -5.40 -10.26
CA ALA A 197 16.07 -5.58 -11.32
C ALA A 197 17.03 -6.71 -10.92
N VAL A 198 17.20 -7.68 -11.81
CA VAL A 198 18.22 -8.72 -11.68
C VAL A 198 19.07 -8.66 -12.94
N GLU A 199 20.36 -8.36 -12.77
CA GLU A 199 21.32 -8.52 -13.85
C GLU A 199 21.64 -10.02 -13.98
N PRO A 200 21.45 -10.63 -15.15
CA PRO A 200 21.90 -11.99 -15.38
C PRO A 200 23.40 -12.07 -15.13
N VAL A 201 23.82 -12.94 -14.22
CA VAL A 201 25.24 -13.28 -14.08
C VAL A 201 25.52 -14.33 -15.14
N ASP A 202 26.12 -13.92 -16.25
CA ASP A 202 26.67 -14.86 -17.24
C ASP A 202 27.68 -15.77 -16.52
N ARG A 203 27.39 -17.08 -16.48
CA ARG A 203 28.23 -18.11 -15.88
C ARG A 203 28.81 -19.03 -16.94
#